data_AF-A0AAP5EPF4-F1
#
_entry.id   AF-A0AAP5EPF4-F1
#
_cell.length_a   1.000
_cell.length_b   1.000
_cell.length_c   1.000
_cell.angle_alpha   90.00
_cell.angle_beta   90.00
_cell.angle_gamma   90.00
#
_symmetry.space_group_name_H-M   'P 1'
#
loop_
_entity.id
_entity.type
_entity.pdbx_description
1 polymer ?
#
loop_
_entity_poly.entity_id
_entity_poly.type
_entity_poly.pdbx_seq_one_letter_code
_entity_poly.pdbx_strand_id
1 'polypeptide(L)'
;MQRNVPHSMARTATGLLMVAALGLASLAHAQTPATPAQPQPQTLSQAAPPVDPTFSAYSLAQTCKQKNDNVAQGQCVGAIRGIIHGYQYGVLFLGQRASLPPNETQRVSLCLRNTQVSSIVDEFVADAAQVNEDSLKHTPAEVAVLGSVHMHHGCN
;
A
#
# COMPACT_ATOMS: atom_id res chain seq x y z
N MET A 1 15.45 -13.54 53.73
CA MET A 1 14.30 -14.13 54.47
C MET A 1 13.33 -13.00 54.81
N GLN A 2 12.02 -13.31 54.87
CA GLN A 2 10.85 -12.44 55.12
C GLN A 2 10.16 -11.91 53.84
N ARG A 3 8.83 -11.94 53.66
CA ARG A 3 7.71 -12.70 54.25
C ARG A 3 6.49 -12.42 53.34
N ASN A 4 5.76 -13.45 52.91
CA ASN A 4 4.40 -13.32 52.36
C ASN A 4 3.41 -12.92 53.46
N VAL A 5 2.47 -11.99 53.21
CA VAL A 5 1.03 -12.09 53.58
C VAL A 5 0.18 -11.20 52.64
N PRO A 6 -1.01 -11.64 52.17
CA PRO A 6 -1.89 -10.94 51.22
C PRO A 6 -3.13 -10.28 51.86
N HIS A 7 -3.97 -9.70 50.98
CA HIS A 7 -5.38 -9.28 51.11
C HIS A 7 -5.68 -7.83 51.51
N SER A 8 -6.27 -7.10 50.56
CA SER A 8 -7.57 -6.45 50.77
C SER A 8 -8.33 -6.36 49.45
N MET A 9 -9.50 -6.99 49.45
CA MET A 9 -10.54 -6.86 48.43
C MET A 9 -11.16 -5.47 48.51
N ALA A 10 -11.52 -4.91 47.36
CA ALA A 10 -12.65 -3.99 47.27
C ALA A 10 -13.45 -4.31 46.00
N ARG A 11 -14.54 -5.05 46.20
CA ARG A 11 -15.65 -5.18 45.24
C ARG A 11 -16.68 -4.12 45.59
N THR A 12 -17.11 -3.33 44.62
CA THR A 12 -18.49 -2.78 44.47
C THR A 12 -18.59 -2.24 43.04
N ALA A 13 -19.22 -2.94 42.10
CA ALA A 13 -20.67 -3.05 41.88
C ALA A 13 -21.27 -1.82 41.15
N THR A 14 -21.46 -2.01 39.83
CA THR A 14 -22.64 -1.68 39.00
C THR A 14 -23.37 -0.34 39.17
N GLY A 15 -23.48 0.38 38.05
CA GLY A 15 -24.57 1.30 37.76
C GLY A 15 -24.69 1.54 36.26
N LEU A 16 -25.54 0.75 35.59
CA LEU A 16 -26.02 1.03 34.23
C LEU A 16 -26.85 2.32 34.25
N LEU A 17 -26.55 3.26 33.36
CA LEU A 17 -27.54 4.17 32.79
C LEU A 17 -27.27 4.31 31.28
N MET A 18 -28.14 3.63 30.52
CA MET A 18 -28.37 3.88 29.11
C MET A 18 -28.95 5.28 28.94
N VAL A 19 -28.32 6.14 28.15
CA VAL A 19 -29.03 7.23 27.45
C VAL A 19 -28.57 7.21 26.00
N ALA A 20 -29.50 6.80 25.15
CA ALA A 20 -29.37 6.88 23.71
C ALA A 20 -29.39 8.36 23.28
N ALA A 21 -28.36 8.79 22.57
CA ALA A 21 -28.42 9.98 21.73
C ALA A 21 -28.28 9.54 20.28
N LEU A 22 -29.42 9.21 19.67
CA LEU A 22 -29.57 9.18 18.22
C LEU A 22 -29.70 10.62 17.71
N GLY A 23 -28.95 10.94 16.66
CA GLY A 23 -29.18 12.11 15.81
C GLY A 23 -27.96 13.04 15.71
N LEU A 24 -27.43 13.39 14.55
CA LEU A 24 -27.65 12.92 13.19
C LEU A 24 -26.26 12.83 12.56
N ALA A 25 -25.92 11.67 12.01
CA ALA A 25 -24.86 11.58 11.02
C ALA A 25 -25.18 12.60 9.92
N SER A 26 -24.24 13.51 9.62
CA SER A 26 -24.29 14.26 8.38
C SER A 26 -24.25 13.25 7.24
N LEU A 27 -25.44 12.90 6.74
CA LEU A 27 -25.62 12.31 5.42
C LEU A 27 -25.15 13.35 4.42
N ALA A 28 -23.85 13.34 4.11
CA ALA A 28 -23.36 13.89 2.87
C ALA A 28 -24.07 13.11 1.75
N HIS A 29 -25.22 13.62 1.32
CA HIS A 29 -25.93 13.12 0.16
C HIS A 29 -25.05 13.41 -1.05
N ALA A 30 -24.27 12.43 -1.50
CA ALA A 30 -23.85 12.37 -2.89
C ALA A 30 -25.13 12.14 -3.72
N GLN A 31 -25.82 13.24 -4.06
CA GLN A 31 -26.96 13.22 -4.96
C GLN A 31 -26.44 13.01 -6.38
N THR A 32 -26.11 11.76 -6.72
CA THR A 32 -26.09 11.34 -8.12
C THR A 32 -27.52 11.10 -8.55
N PRO A 33 -28.07 11.80 -9.57
CA PRO A 33 -29.39 11.50 -10.08
C PRO A 33 -29.42 10.05 -10.58
N ALA A 34 -30.27 9.23 -9.97
CA ALA A 34 -30.56 7.87 -10.40
C ALA A 34 -31.32 7.94 -11.74
N THR A 35 -30.58 7.75 -12.83
CA THR A 35 -31.16 7.49 -14.15
C THR A 35 -31.41 5.98 -14.23
N PRO A 36 -32.55 5.50 -14.77
CA PRO A 36 -32.81 4.07 -14.87
C PRO A 36 -31.69 3.35 -15.62
N ALA A 37 -31.13 2.31 -14.99
CA ALA A 37 -30.06 1.50 -15.55
C ALA A 37 -30.54 0.78 -16.81
N GLN A 38 -30.21 1.32 -17.97
CA GLN A 38 -30.12 0.54 -19.21
C GLN A 38 -28.77 -0.19 -19.21
N PRO A 39 -28.71 -1.45 -19.68
CA PRO A 39 -27.46 -2.20 -19.76
C PRO A 39 -26.51 -1.49 -20.73
N GLN A 40 -25.54 -0.75 -20.18
CA GLN A 40 -24.48 -0.15 -20.97
C GLN A 40 -23.53 -1.26 -21.44
N PRO A 41 -23.24 -1.38 -22.74
CA PRO A 41 -22.16 -2.23 -23.21
C PRO A 41 -20.85 -1.76 -22.58
N GLN A 42 -20.13 -2.68 -21.95
CA GLN A 42 -18.83 -2.45 -21.31
C GLN A 42 -17.83 -1.98 -22.36
N THR A 43 -17.69 -0.67 -22.52
CA THR A 43 -16.57 -0.08 -23.27
C THR A 43 -15.34 -0.14 -22.38
N LEU A 44 -14.42 -1.05 -22.70
CA LEU A 44 -13.08 -1.22 -22.10
C LEU A 44 -12.13 -0.01 -22.33
N SER A 45 -12.65 1.21 -22.43
CA SER A 45 -11.86 2.43 -22.57
C SER A 45 -11.97 3.28 -21.31
N GLN A 46 -11.53 2.74 -20.18
CA GLN A 46 -11.14 3.57 -19.06
C GLN A 46 -9.66 3.91 -19.25
N ALA A 47 -9.39 5.11 -19.74
CA ALA A 47 -8.04 5.67 -19.73
C ALA A 47 -7.50 5.54 -18.29
N ALA A 48 -6.23 5.14 -18.17
CA ALA A 48 -5.59 5.00 -16.86
C ALA A 48 -5.82 6.29 -16.03
N PRO A 49 -6.16 6.17 -14.74
CA PRO A 49 -6.35 7.35 -13.90
C PRO A 49 -5.11 8.25 -13.99
N PRO A 50 -5.29 9.58 -13.99
CA PRO A 50 -4.18 10.50 -14.13
C PRO A 50 -3.16 10.23 -13.03
N VAL A 51 -1.90 10.03 -13.44
CA VAL A 51 -0.78 9.84 -12.52
C VAL A 51 -0.55 11.15 -11.78
N ASP A 52 -0.42 11.10 -10.46
CA ASP A 52 0.03 12.25 -9.69
C ASP A 52 1.46 12.59 -10.17
N PRO A 53 1.68 13.75 -10.82
CA PRO A 53 3.00 14.09 -11.35
C PRO A 53 4.05 14.23 -10.25
N THR A 54 3.63 14.47 -9.00
CA THR A 54 4.52 14.56 -7.84
C THR A 54 5.01 13.20 -7.34
N PHE A 55 4.39 12.09 -7.77
CA PHE A 55 4.77 10.72 -7.42
C PHE A 55 4.82 9.78 -8.63
N SER A 56 5.48 10.23 -9.69
CA SER A 56 5.81 9.42 -10.88
C SER A 56 7.08 8.57 -10.68
N ALA A 57 7.23 7.51 -11.46
CA ALA A 57 8.45 6.69 -11.49
C ALA A 57 9.69 7.53 -11.80
N TYR A 58 9.56 8.53 -12.68
CA TYR A 58 10.61 9.49 -12.95
C TYR A 58 11.04 10.25 -11.69
N SER A 59 10.10 10.89 -11.00
CA SER A 59 10.40 11.70 -9.81
C SER A 59 11.06 10.87 -8.71
N LEU A 60 10.55 9.66 -8.45
CA LEU A 60 11.14 8.75 -7.46
C LEU A 60 12.55 8.32 -7.87
N ALA A 61 12.78 7.96 -9.13
CA ALA A 61 14.10 7.58 -9.63
C ALA A 61 15.12 8.72 -9.48
N GLN A 62 14.71 9.98 -9.72
CA GLN A 62 15.59 11.13 -9.50
C GLN A 62 15.94 11.31 -8.02
N THR A 63 14.96 11.19 -7.11
CA THR A 63 15.22 11.23 -5.66
C THR A 63 16.18 10.12 -5.23
N CYS A 64 16.00 8.90 -5.76
CA CYS A 64 16.85 7.76 -5.45
C CYS A 64 18.29 7.87 -5.99
N LYS A 65 18.52 8.65 -7.05
CA LYS A 65 19.86 8.91 -7.58
C LYS A 65 20.70 9.84 -6.70
N GLN A 66 20.07 10.64 -5.83
CA GLN A 66 20.75 11.61 -4.96
C GLN A 66 21.38 10.95 -3.72
N LYS A 67 22.34 10.04 -3.92
CA LYS A 67 22.98 9.26 -2.84
C LYS A 67 23.78 10.10 -1.83
N ASN A 68 24.09 11.34 -2.16
CA ASN A 68 24.86 12.25 -1.30
C ASN A 68 23.96 13.15 -0.42
N ASP A 69 22.64 13.07 -0.58
CA ASP A 69 21.68 13.80 0.23
C ASP A 69 20.93 12.82 1.13
N ASN A 70 21.16 12.90 2.45
CA ASN A 70 20.53 12.03 3.43
C ASN A 70 19.00 12.18 3.46
N VAL A 71 18.46 13.35 3.13
CA VAL A 71 17.01 13.60 3.08
C VAL A 71 16.43 12.89 1.86
N ALA A 72 17.02 13.10 0.68
CA ALA A 72 16.58 12.44 -0.55
C ALA A 72 16.71 10.92 -0.44
N GLN A 73 17.82 10.43 0.15
CA GLN A 73 18.01 9.01 0.41
C GLN A 73 16.93 8.46 1.36
N GLY A 74 16.64 9.17 2.45
CA GLY A 74 15.57 8.80 3.39
C GLY A 74 14.20 8.75 2.72
N GLN A 75 13.89 9.73 1.87
CA GLN A 75 12.65 9.78 1.09
C GLN A 75 12.55 8.61 0.10
N CYS A 76 13.62 8.33 -0.64
CA CYS A 76 13.68 7.21 -1.58
C CYS A 76 13.46 5.86 -0.88
N VAL A 77 14.24 5.59 0.18
CA VAL A 77 14.14 4.34 0.94
C VAL A 77 12.77 4.20 1.59
N GLY A 78 12.24 5.30 2.16
CA GLY A 78 10.90 5.33 2.76
C GLY A 78 9.79 5.04 1.74
N ALA A 79 9.85 5.66 0.56
CA ALA A 79 8.88 5.45 -0.51
C ALA A 79 8.90 4.01 -1.04
N ILE A 80 10.08 3.48 -1.39
CA ILE A 80 10.22 2.10 -1.88
C ILE A 80 9.75 1.10 -0.83
N ARG A 81 10.15 1.29 0.43
CA ARG A 81 9.70 0.44 1.54
C ARG A 81 8.18 0.49 1.73
N GLY A 82 7.59 1.67 1.62
CA GLY A 82 6.15 1.88 1.72
C GLY A 82 5.38 1.13 0.62
N ILE A 83 5.83 1.27 -0.62
CA ILE A 83 5.26 0.57 -1.78
C ILE A 83 5.32 -0.95 -1.59
N ILE A 84 6.48 -1.49 -1.24
CA ILE A 84 6.68 -2.93 -1.04
C ILE A 84 5.77 -3.47 0.05
N HIS A 85 5.75 -2.82 1.22
CA HIS A 85 4.91 -3.29 2.31
C HIS A 85 3.41 -3.14 2.00
N GLY A 86 3.01 -2.04 1.37
CA GLY A 86 1.63 -1.84 0.89
C GLY A 86 1.19 -2.98 -0.02
N TYR A 87 2.04 -3.35 -0.99
CA TYR A 87 1.80 -4.47 -1.89
C TYR A 87 1.72 -5.81 -1.16
N GLN A 88 2.67 -6.10 -0.26
CA GLN A 88 2.65 -7.33 0.55
C GLN A 88 1.36 -7.45 1.36
N TYR A 89 0.90 -6.37 1.98
CA TYR A 89 -0.39 -6.35 2.68
C TYR A 89 -1.57 -6.56 1.72
N GLY A 90 -1.52 -5.96 0.53
CA GLY A 90 -2.52 -6.16 -0.52
C GLY A 90 -2.64 -7.63 -0.95
N VAL A 91 -1.50 -8.30 -1.20
CA VAL A 91 -1.46 -9.72 -1.56
C VAL A 91 -1.99 -10.60 -0.43
N LEU A 92 -1.62 -10.34 0.82
CA LEU A 92 -2.16 -11.05 1.98
C LEU A 92 -3.68 -10.88 2.10
N PHE A 93 -4.18 -9.66 1.88
CA PHE A 93 -5.60 -9.39 1.90
C PHE A 93 -6.33 -10.15 0.79
N LEU A 94 -5.79 -10.18 -0.43
CA LEU A 94 -6.35 -10.93 -1.55
C LEU A 94 -6.39 -12.44 -1.25
N GLY A 95 -5.32 -13.01 -0.70
CA GLY A 95 -5.29 -14.42 -0.30
C GLY A 95 -6.34 -14.78 0.75
N GLN A 96 -6.61 -13.89 1.71
CA GLN A 96 -7.57 -14.14 2.80
C GLN A 96 -9.03 -13.86 2.42
N ARG A 97 -9.28 -12.85 1.57
CA ARG A 97 -10.64 -12.33 1.31
C ARG A 97 -11.18 -12.66 -0.07
N ALA A 98 -10.32 -12.76 -1.08
CA ALA A 98 -10.73 -13.07 -2.44
C ALA A 98 -10.64 -14.57 -2.76
N SER A 99 -10.22 -15.41 -1.80
CA SER A 99 -10.04 -16.86 -1.95
C SER A 99 -9.25 -17.23 -3.21
N LEU A 100 -8.19 -16.45 -3.50
CA LEU A 100 -7.30 -16.81 -4.60
C LEU A 100 -6.71 -18.19 -4.32
N PRO A 101 -6.73 -19.10 -5.32
CA PRO A 101 -6.01 -20.36 -5.22
C PRO A 101 -4.56 -20.11 -4.79
N PRO A 102 -3.95 -20.99 -3.97
CA PRO A 102 -2.60 -20.76 -3.44
C PRO A 102 -1.55 -20.48 -4.54
N ASN A 103 -1.66 -21.14 -5.69
CA ASN A 103 -0.78 -20.92 -6.84
C ASN A 103 -0.90 -19.50 -7.42
N GLU A 104 -2.10 -18.91 -7.44
CA GLU A 104 -2.28 -17.53 -7.92
C GLU A 104 -1.75 -16.52 -6.91
N THR A 105 -1.89 -16.78 -5.62
CA THR A 105 -1.32 -15.91 -4.57
C THR A 105 0.20 -15.95 -4.60
N GLN A 106 0.81 -17.12 -4.84
CA GLN A 106 2.27 -17.25 -4.98
C GLN A 106 2.81 -16.46 -6.17
N ARG A 107 2.13 -16.50 -7.33
CA ARG A 107 2.53 -15.78 -8.55
C ARG A 107 2.62 -14.26 -8.37
N VAL A 108 1.82 -13.70 -7.47
CA VAL A 108 1.81 -12.26 -7.17
C VAL A 108 2.56 -11.94 -5.87
N SER A 109 3.19 -12.91 -5.23
CA SER A 109 3.94 -12.70 -3.99
C SER A 109 5.39 -12.27 -4.26
N LEU A 110 5.95 -11.49 -3.33
CA LEU A 110 7.35 -11.07 -3.34
C LEU A 110 8.17 -11.88 -2.34
N CYS A 111 9.28 -12.45 -2.77
CA CYS A 111 10.16 -13.31 -2.00
C CYS A 111 11.38 -12.55 -1.44
N LEU A 112 11.12 -11.55 -0.59
CA LEU A 112 12.13 -10.60 -0.09
C LEU A 112 12.90 -11.06 1.16
N ARG A 113 13.09 -12.38 1.32
CA ARG A 113 13.74 -12.90 2.54
C ARG A 113 15.24 -12.61 2.50
N ASN A 114 15.73 -11.86 3.50
CA ASN A 114 17.11 -11.36 3.58
C ASN A 114 17.49 -10.35 2.48
N THR A 115 16.51 -9.78 1.78
CA THR A 115 16.75 -8.71 0.79
C THR A 115 16.90 -7.37 1.51
N GLN A 116 17.97 -6.63 1.23
CA GLN A 116 18.16 -5.30 1.78
C GLN A 116 17.42 -4.27 0.92
N VAL A 117 16.75 -3.30 1.54
CA VAL A 117 16.02 -2.26 0.79
C VAL A 117 16.97 -1.45 -0.10
N SER A 118 18.24 -1.28 0.30
CA SER A 118 19.27 -0.63 -0.52
C SER A 118 19.52 -1.33 -1.85
N SER A 119 19.55 -2.67 -1.88
CA SER A 119 19.73 -3.40 -3.15
C SER A 119 18.53 -3.22 -4.06
N ILE A 120 17.32 -3.22 -3.49
CA ILE A 120 16.09 -2.95 -4.24
C ILE A 120 16.08 -1.55 -4.84
N VAL A 121 16.59 -0.55 -4.08
CA VAL A 121 16.76 0.82 -4.59
C VAL A 121 17.73 0.84 -5.77
N ASP A 122 18.87 0.17 -5.66
CA ASP A 122 19.87 0.12 -6.72
C ASP A 122 19.33 -0.58 -7.98
N GLU A 123 18.63 -1.70 -7.82
CA GLU A 123 17.94 -2.43 -8.90
C GLU A 123 16.88 -1.55 -9.57
N PHE A 124 16.02 -0.88 -8.79
CA PHE A 124 15.01 0.03 -9.33
C PHE A 124 15.62 1.18 -10.14
N VAL A 125 16.70 1.80 -9.63
CA VAL A 125 17.40 2.87 -10.35
C VAL A 125 18.03 2.36 -11.64
N ALA A 126 18.60 1.15 -11.61
CA ALA A 126 19.18 0.50 -12.79
C ALA A 126 18.11 0.17 -13.84
N ASP A 127 16.97 -0.39 -13.45
CA ASP A 127 15.87 -0.71 -14.34
C ASP A 127 15.23 0.55 -14.93
N ALA A 128 14.99 1.57 -14.10
CA ALA A 128 14.46 2.85 -14.55
C ALA A 128 15.38 3.52 -15.57
N ALA A 129 16.70 3.34 -15.47
CA ALA A 129 17.65 3.89 -16.45
C ALA A 129 17.54 3.25 -17.85
N GLN A 130 16.89 2.09 -17.96
CA GLN A 130 16.65 1.42 -19.26
C GLN A 130 15.35 1.87 -19.93
N VAL A 131 14.49 2.60 -19.22
CA VAL A 131 13.19 3.06 -19.70
C VAL A 131 13.28 4.50 -20.18
N ASN A 132 12.54 4.82 -21.23
CA ASN A 132 12.43 6.19 -21.74
C ASN A 132 11.86 7.15 -20.66
N GLU A 133 12.44 8.35 -20.57
CA GLU A 133 12.06 9.35 -19.56
C GLU A 133 10.57 9.76 -19.65
N ASP A 134 10.03 9.94 -20.85
CA ASP A 134 8.62 10.33 -21.02
C ASP A 134 7.68 9.22 -20.52
N SER A 135 8.03 7.95 -20.78
CA SER A 135 7.30 6.81 -20.22
C SER A 135 7.35 6.79 -18.68
N LEU A 136 8.50 7.10 -18.08
CA LEU A 136 8.64 7.16 -16.62
C LEU A 136 7.81 8.29 -15.98
N LYS A 137 7.63 9.42 -16.67
CA LYS A 137 6.79 10.54 -16.18
C LYS A 137 5.32 10.16 -16.14
N HIS A 138 4.88 9.32 -17.08
CA HIS A 138 3.50 8.82 -17.18
C HIS A 138 3.28 7.48 -16.46
N THR A 139 4.28 6.96 -15.76
CA THR A 139 4.17 5.73 -14.98
C THR A 139 4.11 6.09 -13.49
N PRO A 140 3.10 5.61 -12.74
CA PRO A 140 3.09 5.76 -11.28
C PRO A 140 4.32 5.10 -10.65
N ALA A 141 4.90 5.73 -9.62
CA ALA A 141 6.08 5.17 -8.95
C ALA A 141 5.85 3.76 -8.41
N GLU A 142 4.67 3.50 -7.85
CA GLU A 142 4.27 2.17 -7.36
C GLU A 142 4.37 1.11 -8.45
N VAL A 143 3.83 1.37 -9.64
CA VAL A 143 3.81 0.42 -10.76
C VAL A 143 5.23 0.09 -11.21
N ALA A 144 6.09 1.09 -11.35
CA ALA A 144 7.47 0.88 -11.78
C ALA A 144 8.30 0.15 -10.72
N VAL A 145 8.16 0.51 -9.44
CA VAL A 145 8.86 -0.16 -8.34
C VAL A 145 8.42 -1.61 -8.24
N LEU A 146 7.12 -1.90 -8.24
CA LEU A 146 6.63 -3.27 -8.17
C LEU A 146 7.02 -4.09 -9.39
N GLY A 147 7.04 -3.48 -10.58
CA GLY A 147 7.57 -4.11 -11.79
C GLY A 147 9.03 -4.54 -11.62
N SER A 148 9.91 -3.62 -11.20
CA SER A 148 11.31 -3.91 -10.91
C SER A 148 11.45 -5.02 -9.86
N VAL A 149 10.76 -4.90 -8.72
CA VAL A 149 10.86 -5.88 -7.64
C VAL A 149 10.37 -7.26 -8.07
N HIS A 150 9.34 -7.37 -8.91
CA HIS A 150 8.88 -8.65 -9.45
C HIS A 150 9.89 -9.30 -10.41
N MET A 151 10.62 -8.49 -11.19
CA MET A 151 11.68 -9.02 -12.07
C MET A 151 12.83 -9.66 -11.29
N HIS A 152 13.18 -9.10 -10.13
CA HIS A 152 14.33 -9.56 -9.33
C HIS A 152 13.96 -10.48 -8.16
N HIS A 153 12.75 -10.35 -7.60
CA HIS A 153 12.35 -10.97 -6.32
C HIS A 153 10.96 -11.64 -6.35
N GLY A 154 10.45 -12.02 -7.51
CA GLY A 154 9.23 -12.82 -7.61
C GLY A 154 9.37 -14.20 -6.93
N CYS A 155 8.28 -14.71 -6.35
CA CYS A 155 8.25 -16.07 -5.81
C CYS A 155 8.01 -17.10 -6.95
N ASN A 156 8.85 -18.13 -7.00
CA ASN A 156 8.72 -19.30 -7.90
C ASN A 156 8.31 -20.56 -7.13
#